data_AF-A0A5D1ZZ36-F1
#
_entry.id   AF-A0A5D1ZZ36-F1
#
_cell.length_a   1.000
_cell.length_b   1.000
_cell.length_c   1.000
_cell.angle_alpha   90.00
_cell.angle_beta   90.00
_cell.angle_gamma   90.00
#
_symmetry.space_group_name_H-M   'P 1'
#
loop_
_entity.id
_entity.type
_entity.pdbx_description
1 polymer ?
#
loop_
_entity_poly.entity_id
_entity_poly.type
_entity_poly.pdbx_seq_one_letter_code
_entity_poly.pdbx_strand_id
1 'polypeptide(L)'
;MNQLRPKSKKERHSTSFGTGFFAGCTAALILALVLIIHARNILDKEGRVQYMESMFPVYSLFGFMVLHMLMHAGNIYFWRRYRVNYSFIFGFKQGTELGFREVLFLSFGLATLALISVVSNLDMEMDPKTGDYKALTELLPLSLLLLVIIVLLCPFNILYRSSRFFLLRTLFRCICAPLYKVKFQDFYLADQFTSEVQAFRSVEYYICHYGWGDFKLRQNTCKSNDIFNTFYFIVAVVPYWSRLLQCVRRFHDEKDPMQGYNGLKYFLTIVAVYEDCLWA
;
A
#
# COMPACT_ATOMS: atom_id res chain seq x y z
N MET A 1 -27.29 -8.53 22.85
CA MET A 1 -27.89 -8.70 21.50
C MET A 1 -27.66 -7.52 20.54
N ASN A 2 -27.48 -6.27 20.99
CA ASN A 2 -27.32 -5.10 20.10
C ASN A 2 -26.03 -5.07 19.25
N GLN A 3 -24.98 -5.80 19.63
CA GLN A 3 -23.71 -5.86 18.89
C GLN A 3 -23.76 -6.79 17.66
N LEU A 4 -24.70 -7.75 17.63
CA LEU A 4 -24.77 -8.75 16.56
C LEU A 4 -25.58 -8.27 15.35
N ARG A 5 -26.45 -7.25 15.51
CA ARG A 5 -27.27 -6.72 14.42
C ARG A 5 -26.60 -5.50 13.80
N PRO A 6 -26.05 -5.58 12.58
CA PRO A 6 -25.49 -4.41 11.92
C PRO A 6 -26.58 -3.37 11.66
N LYS A 7 -26.28 -2.08 11.92
CA LYS A 7 -27.16 -0.98 11.53
C LYS A 7 -26.98 -0.72 10.05
N SER A 8 -28.08 -0.67 9.29
CA SER A 8 -28.03 -0.30 7.88
C SER A 8 -27.60 1.16 7.75
N LYS A 9 -26.42 1.41 7.19
CA LYS A 9 -25.96 2.76 6.85
C LYS A 9 -26.60 3.16 5.52
N LYS A 10 -27.28 4.31 5.49
CA LYS A 10 -27.85 4.86 4.25
C LYS A 10 -26.72 5.17 3.29
N GLU A 11 -26.75 4.55 2.11
CA GLU A 11 -25.75 4.76 1.08
C GLU A 11 -25.85 6.19 0.54
N ARG A 12 -24.70 6.85 0.36
CA ARG A 12 -24.64 8.21 -0.20
C ARG A 12 -24.52 8.12 -1.72
N HIS A 13 -25.45 8.74 -2.43
CA HIS A 13 -25.42 8.81 -3.91
C HIS A 13 -24.13 9.46 -4.42
N SER A 14 -23.64 10.51 -3.74
CA SER A 14 -22.37 11.17 -4.07
C SER A 14 -21.17 10.21 -4.08
N THR A 15 -21.10 9.26 -3.14
CA THR A 15 -20.02 8.26 -3.13
C THR A 15 -20.12 7.32 -4.32
N SER A 16 -21.34 6.91 -4.70
CA SER A 16 -21.53 6.00 -5.84
C SER A 16 -21.20 6.70 -7.16
N PHE A 17 -21.66 7.93 -7.33
CA PHE A 17 -21.32 8.77 -8.48
C PHE A 17 -19.80 9.03 -8.55
N GLY A 18 -19.19 9.47 -7.45
CA GLY A 18 -17.76 9.74 -7.38
C GLY A 18 -16.91 8.50 -7.65
N THR A 19 -17.36 7.32 -7.21
CA THR A 19 -16.67 6.05 -7.52
C THR A 19 -16.66 5.81 -9.03
N GLY A 20 -17.81 5.97 -9.69
CA GLY A 20 -17.92 5.83 -11.14
C GLY A 20 -17.08 6.86 -11.90
N PHE A 21 -17.09 8.11 -11.45
CA PHE A 21 -16.29 9.18 -12.04
C PHE A 21 -14.78 8.88 -11.96
N PHE A 22 -14.24 8.59 -10.78
CA PHE A 22 -12.82 8.29 -10.62
C PHE A 22 -12.42 6.98 -11.31
N ALA A 23 -13.29 5.98 -11.34
CA ALA A 23 -13.04 4.76 -12.12
C ALA A 23 -12.92 5.07 -13.62
N GLY A 24 -13.82 5.92 -14.16
CA GLY A 24 -13.77 6.39 -15.53
C GLY A 24 -12.49 7.19 -15.83
N CYS A 25 -12.10 8.12 -14.95
CA CYS A 25 -10.84 8.86 -15.06
C CYS A 25 -9.63 7.93 -15.04
N THR A 26 -9.61 6.95 -14.14
CA THR A 26 -8.54 5.95 -14.05
C THR A 26 -8.41 5.17 -15.37
N ALA A 27 -9.53 4.68 -15.93
CA ALA A 27 -9.53 3.96 -17.19
C ALA A 27 -9.05 4.83 -18.37
N ALA A 28 -9.52 6.09 -18.45
CA ALA A 28 -9.10 7.03 -19.48
C ALA A 28 -7.61 7.39 -19.39
N LEU A 29 -7.08 7.58 -18.17
CA LEU A 29 -5.66 7.86 -17.94
C LEU A 29 -4.76 6.66 -18.23
N ILE A 30 -5.21 5.43 -17.94
CA ILE A 30 -4.50 4.22 -18.35
C ILE A 30 -4.42 4.15 -19.87
N LEU A 31 -5.54 4.39 -20.57
CA LEU A 31 -5.56 4.42 -22.03
C LEU A 31 -4.62 5.52 -22.57
N ALA A 32 -4.67 6.73 -22.00
CA ALA A 32 -3.78 7.82 -22.38
C ALA A 32 -2.30 7.46 -22.17
N LEU A 33 -1.96 6.84 -21.04
CA LEU A 33 -0.60 6.38 -20.74
C LEU A 33 -0.12 5.35 -21.76
N VAL A 34 -0.95 4.36 -22.09
CA VAL A 34 -0.63 3.36 -23.13
C VAL A 34 -0.40 4.04 -24.48
N LEU A 35 -1.29 4.95 -24.89
CA LEU A 35 -1.15 5.69 -26.13
C LEU A 35 0.13 6.55 -26.16
N ILE A 36 0.49 7.21 -25.06
CA ILE A 36 1.73 8.00 -24.95
C ILE A 36 2.97 7.10 -25.08
N ILE A 37 2.99 5.95 -24.40
CA ILE A 37 4.10 4.99 -24.46
C ILE A 37 4.31 4.50 -25.90
N HIS A 38 3.23 4.11 -26.59
CA HIS A 38 3.29 3.62 -27.96
C HIS A 38 3.59 4.72 -28.98
N ALA A 39 2.86 5.84 -28.96
CA ALA A 39 3.02 6.91 -29.95
C ALA A 39 4.41 7.55 -29.90
N ARG A 40 5.05 7.58 -28.72
CA ARG A 40 6.36 8.22 -28.52
C ARG A 40 7.53 7.23 -28.49
N ASN A 41 7.30 5.93 -28.74
CA ASN A 41 8.30 4.85 -28.66
C ASN A 41 9.23 4.99 -27.45
N ILE A 42 8.66 5.25 -26.26
CA ILE A 42 9.42 5.49 -25.03
C ILE A 42 10.33 4.28 -24.71
N LEU A 43 9.88 3.09 -25.12
CA LEU A 43 10.59 1.84 -24.90
C LEU A 43 11.88 1.69 -25.73
N ASP A 44 12.12 2.54 -26.73
CA ASP A 44 13.29 2.46 -27.62
C ASP A 44 14.29 3.61 -27.42
N LYS A 45 14.05 4.52 -26.46
CA LYS A 45 14.94 5.66 -26.18
C LYS A 45 16.11 5.28 -25.27
N GLU A 46 17.27 5.92 -25.48
CA GLU A 46 18.52 5.70 -24.72
C GLU A 46 18.40 5.95 -23.19
N GLY A 47 17.36 6.66 -22.72
CA GLY A 47 17.09 6.89 -21.30
C GLY A 47 16.13 5.88 -20.63
N ARG A 48 15.60 4.89 -21.35
CA ARG A 48 14.58 3.95 -20.83
C ARG A 48 15.04 3.24 -19.58
N VAL A 49 16.25 2.69 -19.59
CA VAL A 49 16.75 1.85 -18.49
C VAL A 49 16.78 2.67 -17.20
N GLN A 50 17.34 3.89 -17.26
CA GLN A 50 17.37 4.78 -16.12
C GLN A 50 15.97 5.14 -15.60
N TYR A 51 15.01 5.42 -16.50
CA TYR A 51 13.62 5.72 -16.12
C TYR A 51 12.95 4.50 -15.45
N MET A 52 13.09 3.33 -16.05
CA MET A 52 12.49 2.09 -15.56
C MET A 52 13.09 1.66 -14.23
N GLU A 53 14.40 1.81 -14.03
CA GLU A 53 15.00 1.50 -12.73
C GLU A 53 14.68 2.55 -11.67
N SER A 54 14.49 3.81 -12.07
CA SER A 54 14.31 4.92 -11.12
C SER A 54 12.86 5.19 -10.74
N MET A 55 12.00 5.41 -11.73
CA MET A 55 10.63 5.88 -11.56
C MET A 55 9.63 4.74 -11.40
N PHE A 56 9.85 3.60 -12.05
CA PHE A 56 8.91 2.47 -11.95
C PHE A 56 8.73 1.97 -10.51
N PRO A 57 9.78 1.78 -9.67
CA PRO A 57 9.58 1.34 -8.29
C PRO A 57 8.81 2.37 -7.44
N VAL A 58 9.03 3.67 -7.71
CA VAL A 58 8.37 4.80 -7.05
C VAL A 58 6.87 4.82 -7.37
N TYR A 59 6.50 4.64 -8.65
CA TYR A 59 5.09 4.59 -9.03
C TYR A 59 4.42 3.26 -8.69
N SER A 60 5.17 2.15 -8.68
CA SER A 60 4.68 0.82 -8.32
C SER A 60 4.10 0.76 -6.91
N LEU A 61 4.63 1.56 -5.97
CA LEU A 61 4.07 1.66 -4.62
C LEU A 61 2.59 2.06 -4.64
N PHE A 62 2.21 3.03 -5.47
CA PHE A 62 0.80 3.43 -5.62
C PHE A 62 -0.04 2.32 -6.25
N GLY A 63 0.53 1.59 -7.21
CA GLY A 63 -0.11 0.40 -7.79
C GLY A 63 -0.43 -0.65 -6.73
N PHE A 64 0.52 -0.98 -5.86
CA PHE A 64 0.30 -1.92 -4.76
C PHE A 64 -0.73 -1.41 -3.75
N MET A 65 -0.67 -0.13 -3.36
CA MET A 65 -1.67 0.46 -2.46
C MET A 65 -3.09 0.43 -3.07
N VAL A 66 -3.23 0.78 -4.35
CA VAL A 66 -4.53 0.72 -5.05
C VAL A 66 -5.02 -0.72 -5.11
N LEU A 67 -4.16 -1.67 -5.50
CA LEU A 67 -4.49 -3.09 -5.56
C LEU A 67 -4.97 -3.62 -4.20
N HIS A 68 -4.26 -3.31 -3.11
CA HIS A 68 -4.67 -3.65 -1.74
C HIS A 68 -6.08 -3.17 -1.45
N MET A 69 -6.35 -1.89 -1.74
CA MET A 69 -7.65 -1.29 -1.46
C MET A 69 -8.77 -1.91 -2.31
N LEU A 70 -8.50 -2.27 -3.57
CA LEU A 70 -9.45 -2.97 -4.43
C LEU A 70 -9.77 -4.37 -3.89
N MET A 71 -8.74 -5.14 -3.51
CA MET A 71 -8.91 -6.47 -2.91
C MET A 71 -9.67 -6.39 -1.58
N HIS A 72 -9.33 -5.42 -0.72
CA HIS A 72 -10.03 -5.18 0.53
C HIS A 72 -11.49 -4.77 0.31
N ALA A 73 -11.78 -3.93 -0.69
CA ALA A 73 -13.16 -3.60 -1.08
C ALA A 73 -13.93 -4.85 -1.55
N GLY A 74 -13.28 -5.74 -2.31
CA GLY A 74 -13.81 -7.04 -2.69
C GLY A 74 -14.17 -7.89 -1.48
N ASN A 75 -13.28 -7.98 -0.49
CA ASN A 75 -13.55 -8.70 0.77
C ASN A 75 -14.78 -8.14 1.48
N ILE A 76 -14.90 -6.82 1.62
CA ILE A 76 -16.07 -6.17 2.24
C ILE A 76 -17.35 -6.46 1.44
N TYR A 77 -17.27 -6.42 0.11
CA TYR A 77 -18.40 -6.75 -0.77
C TYR A 77 -18.90 -8.17 -0.53
N PHE A 78 -18.00 -9.16 -0.54
CA PHE A 78 -18.37 -10.55 -0.31
C PHE A 78 -18.86 -10.80 1.11
N TRP A 79 -18.22 -10.22 2.14
CA TRP A 79 -18.72 -10.31 3.52
C TRP A 79 -20.13 -9.75 3.65
N ARG A 80 -20.43 -8.62 3.00
CA ARG A 80 -21.79 -8.06 2.97
C ARG A 80 -22.76 -8.95 2.20
N ARG A 81 -22.35 -9.51 1.06
CA ARG A 81 -23.17 -10.40 0.22
C ARG A 81 -23.55 -11.71 0.91
N TYR A 82 -22.62 -12.28 1.69
CA TYR A 82 -22.81 -13.50 2.47
C TYR A 82 -23.25 -13.24 3.93
N ARG A 83 -23.56 -11.99 4.27
CA ARG A 83 -24.05 -11.56 5.60
C ARG A 83 -23.10 -11.88 6.76
N VAL A 84 -21.79 -11.91 6.49
CA VAL A 84 -20.74 -11.98 7.51
C VAL A 84 -20.66 -10.63 8.23
N ASN A 85 -20.82 -10.63 9.56
CA ASN A 85 -20.74 -9.41 10.36
C ASN A 85 -19.27 -8.99 10.60
N TYR A 86 -18.61 -8.51 9.54
CA TYR A 86 -17.22 -8.06 9.62
C TYR A 86 -17.02 -6.89 10.60
N SER A 87 -18.03 -6.01 10.77
CA SER A 87 -17.97 -4.91 11.74
C SER A 87 -17.72 -5.45 13.17
N PHE A 88 -18.44 -6.50 13.55
CA PHE A 88 -18.24 -7.19 14.83
C PHE A 88 -16.89 -7.93 14.89
N ILE A 89 -16.54 -8.70 13.85
CA ILE A 89 -15.30 -9.51 13.81
C ILE A 89 -14.05 -8.64 13.98
N PHE A 90 -14.00 -7.50 13.28
CA PHE A 90 -12.88 -6.56 13.37
C PHE A 90 -12.95 -5.66 14.61
N GLY A 91 -14.08 -5.65 15.32
CA GLY A 91 -14.28 -4.83 16.52
C GLY A 91 -14.47 -3.34 16.22
N PHE A 92 -15.06 -3.01 15.07
CA PHE A 92 -15.41 -1.63 14.73
C PHE A 92 -16.52 -1.11 15.64
N LYS A 93 -16.53 0.20 15.89
CA LYS A 93 -17.69 0.85 16.51
C LYS A 93 -18.83 0.82 15.49
N GLN A 94 -20.01 0.37 15.91
CA GLN A 94 -21.17 0.22 15.04
C GLN A 94 -21.49 1.53 14.30
N GLY A 95 -21.53 1.47 12.96
CA GLY A 95 -21.82 2.61 12.09
C GLY A 95 -20.60 3.45 11.68
N THR A 96 -19.39 3.09 12.15
CA THR A 96 -18.13 3.74 11.73
C THR A 96 -17.37 2.98 10.65
N GLU A 97 -17.80 1.75 10.34
CA GLU A 97 -17.17 0.93 9.30
C GLU A 97 -17.23 1.60 7.91
N LEU A 98 -16.16 1.43 7.12
CA LEU A 98 -16.21 1.75 5.70
C LEU A 98 -16.93 0.64 4.96
N GLY A 99 -17.87 1.02 4.09
CA GLY A 99 -18.41 0.10 3.10
C GLY A 99 -17.48 -0.05 1.90
N PHE A 100 -17.73 -1.09 1.09
CA PHE A 100 -16.92 -1.36 -0.09
C PHE A 100 -16.91 -0.18 -1.09
N ARG A 101 -18.02 0.56 -1.25
CA ARG A 101 -18.07 1.72 -2.16
C ARG A 101 -17.22 2.88 -1.66
N GLU A 102 -17.17 3.14 -0.36
CA GLU A 102 -16.27 4.14 0.20
C GLU A 102 -14.79 3.77 -0.03
N VAL A 103 -14.45 2.49 0.10
CA VAL A 103 -13.08 2.01 -0.19
C VAL A 103 -12.76 2.13 -1.68
N LEU A 104 -13.67 1.73 -2.57
CA LEU A 104 -13.51 1.90 -4.03
C LEU A 104 -13.35 3.36 -4.42
N PHE A 105 -14.15 4.26 -3.84
CA PHE A 105 -14.04 5.70 -4.07
C PHE A 105 -12.62 6.22 -3.74
N LEU A 106 -12.09 5.87 -2.57
CA LEU A 106 -10.75 6.28 -2.16
C LEU A 106 -9.66 5.64 -3.02
N SER A 107 -9.84 4.35 -3.37
CA SER A 107 -8.91 3.59 -4.21
C SER A 107 -8.78 4.19 -5.61
N PHE A 108 -9.90 4.43 -6.30
CA PHE A 108 -9.88 5.05 -7.63
C PHE A 108 -9.47 6.53 -7.59
N GLY A 109 -9.77 7.24 -6.49
CA GLY A 109 -9.25 8.58 -6.27
C GLY A 109 -7.72 8.61 -6.21
N LEU A 110 -7.12 7.70 -5.42
CA LEU A 110 -5.67 7.54 -5.35
C LEU A 110 -5.07 7.09 -6.69
N ALA A 111 -5.71 6.14 -7.39
CA ALA A 111 -5.28 5.68 -8.71
C ALA A 111 -5.27 6.82 -9.73
N THR A 112 -6.32 7.65 -9.74
CA THR A 112 -6.42 8.82 -10.62
C THR A 112 -5.29 9.81 -10.34
N LEU A 113 -5.04 10.16 -9.07
CA LEU A 113 -3.96 11.08 -8.69
C LEU A 113 -2.57 10.51 -9.05
N ALA A 114 -2.34 9.21 -8.82
CA ALA A 114 -1.09 8.55 -9.19
C ALA A 114 -0.87 8.54 -10.70
N LEU A 115 -1.91 8.25 -11.49
CA LEU A 115 -1.83 8.27 -12.96
C LEU A 115 -1.65 9.67 -13.53
N ILE A 116 -2.30 10.69 -12.96
CA ILE A 116 -2.04 12.09 -13.30
C ILE A 116 -0.57 12.40 -13.06
N SER A 117 -0.02 12.00 -11.90
CA SER A 117 1.40 12.19 -11.58
C SER A 117 2.33 11.52 -12.60
N VAL A 118 2.05 10.28 -13.02
CA VAL A 118 2.82 9.58 -14.05
C VAL A 118 2.74 10.30 -15.40
N VAL A 119 1.53 10.61 -15.86
CA VAL A 119 1.32 11.25 -17.18
C VAL A 119 1.96 12.64 -17.21
N SER A 120 1.80 13.43 -16.14
CA SER A 120 2.47 14.73 -16.01
C SER A 120 3.98 14.60 -15.97
N ASN A 121 4.53 13.58 -15.30
CA ASN A 121 5.97 13.33 -15.28
C ASN A 121 6.52 13.02 -16.68
N LEU A 122 5.83 12.14 -17.42
CA LEU A 122 6.21 11.77 -18.78
C LEU A 122 6.05 12.91 -19.79
N ASP A 123 5.02 13.76 -19.63
CA ASP A 123 4.78 14.85 -20.57
C ASP A 123 5.78 15.99 -20.37
N MET A 124 6.05 16.38 -19.12
CA MET A 124 7.01 17.44 -18.77
C MET A 124 8.47 17.05 -19.04
N GLU A 125 8.82 15.76 -19.00
CA GLU A 125 10.17 15.30 -19.40
C GLU A 125 10.43 15.52 -20.90
N MET A 126 9.37 15.53 -21.71
CA MET A 126 9.50 15.57 -23.16
C MET A 126 9.26 16.95 -23.78
N ASP A 127 8.74 17.92 -23.04
CA ASP A 127 8.60 19.30 -23.53
C ASP A 127 9.91 20.08 -23.30
N PRO A 128 10.61 20.51 -24.37
CA PRO A 128 11.85 21.28 -24.25
C PRO A 128 11.67 22.63 -23.54
N LYS A 129 10.44 23.14 -23.39
CA LYS A 129 10.14 24.38 -22.65
C LYS A 129 10.04 24.18 -21.14
N THR A 130 9.82 22.96 -20.65
CA THR A 130 9.65 22.67 -19.21
C THR A 130 10.93 22.23 -18.51
N GLY A 131 12.10 22.36 -19.16
CA GLY A 131 13.41 21.98 -18.61
C GLY A 131 13.72 22.60 -17.25
N ASP A 132 13.30 23.84 -17.00
CA ASP A 132 13.50 24.54 -15.73
C ASP A 132 12.68 23.96 -14.56
N TYR A 133 11.60 23.22 -14.85
CA TYR A 133 10.70 22.62 -13.85
C TYR A 133 11.03 21.16 -13.53
N LYS A 134 12.10 20.59 -14.11
CA LYS A 134 12.44 19.16 -13.99
C LYS A 134 12.48 18.68 -12.53
N ALA A 135 13.05 19.47 -11.62
CA ALA A 135 13.10 19.11 -10.20
C ALA A 135 11.71 19.04 -9.53
N LEU A 136 10.75 19.88 -9.94
CA LEU A 136 9.38 19.84 -9.40
C LEU A 136 8.61 18.63 -9.92
N THR A 137 8.85 18.25 -11.16
CA THR A 137 8.25 17.07 -11.79
C THR A 137 8.67 15.76 -11.12
N GLU A 138 9.94 15.65 -10.73
CA GLU A 138 10.46 14.48 -9.99
C GLU A 138 9.95 14.40 -8.54
N LEU A 139 9.44 15.50 -7.99
CA LEU A 139 8.85 15.55 -6.65
C LEU A 139 7.36 15.20 -6.62
N LEU A 140 6.69 15.07 -7.77
CA LEU A 140 5.27 14.69 -7.84
C LEU A 140 4.94 13.39 -7.09
N PRO A 141 5.69 12.28 -7.26
CA PRO A 141 5.41 11.04 -6.52
C PRO A 141 5.58 11.23 -5.01
N LEU A 142 6.67 11.88 -4.60
CA LEU A 142 6.92 12.19 -3.19
C LEU A 142 5.80 13.05 -2.59
N SER A 143 5.34 14.08 -3.31
CA SER A 143 4.25 14.94 -2.85
C SER A 143 2.94 14.17 -2.64
N LEU A 144 2.63 13.21 -3.52
CA LEU A 144 1.47 12.35 -3.39
C LEU A 144 1.62 11.38 -2.21
N LEU A 145 2.81 10.81 -2.00
CA LEU A 145 3.09 9.95 -0.84
C LEU A 145 2.94 10.74 0.47
N LEU A 146 3.52 11.94 0.54
CA LEU A 146 3.38 12.83 1.70
C LEU A 146 1.93 13.21 1.95
N LEU A 147 1.15 13.50 0.90
CA LEU A 147 -0.28 13.76 1.02
C LEU A 147 -1.02 12.56 1.63
N VAL A 148 -0.72 11.33 1.18
CA VAL A 148 -1.31 10.10 1.75
C VAL A 148 -0.95 9.95 3.22
N ILE A 149 0.32 10.16 3.60
CA ILE A 149 0.78 10.08 5.00
C ILE A 149 0.11 11.16 5.87
N ILE A 150 0.07 12.40 5.40
CA ILE A 150 -0.59 13.52 6.11
C ILE A 150 -2.07 13.21 6.30
N VAL A 151 -2.76 12.75 5.25
CA VAL A 151 -4.15 12.34 5.34
C VAL A 151 -4.32 11.19 6.32
N LEU A 152 -3.41 10.21 6.35
CA LEU A 152 -3.51 9.07 7.27
C LEU A 152 -3.37 9.51 8.73
N LEU A 153 -2.39 10.36 9.04
CA LEU A 153 -2.06 10.82 10.40
C LEU A 153 -2.94 11.99 10.90
N CYS A 154 -3.66 12.66 10.00
CA CYS A 154 -4.43 13.86 10.31
C CYS A 154 -5.44 13.65 11.48
N PRO A 155 -5.36 14.40 12.59
CA PRO A 155 -6.23 14.21 13.74
C PRO A 155 -7.66 14.72 13.53
N PHE A 156 -7.88 15.54 12.50
CA PHE A 156 -9.18 16.15 12.21
C PHE A 156 -10.17 15.14 11.60
N ASN A 157 -11.47 15.46 11.64
CA ASN A 157 -12.56 14.63 11.10
C ASN A 157 -12.64 14.69 9.55
N ILE A 158 -11.50 14.67 8.88
CA ILE A 158 -11.35 14.64 7.42
C ILE A 158 -11.20 13.18 6.98
N LEU A 159 -11.79 12.79 5.84
CA LEU A 159 -11.63 11.46 5.22
C LEU A 159 -11.66 10.27 6.22
N TYR A 160 -12.84 9.96 6.75
CA TYR A 160 -13.08 8.75 7.56
C TYR A 160 -12.11 8.52 8.73
N ARG A 161 -11.97 9.53 9.60
CA ARG A 161 -11.08 9.50 10.78
C ARG A 161 -11.09 8.19 11.57
N SER A 162 -12.26 7.65 11.91
CA SER A 162 -12.37 6.44 12.74
C SER A 162 -11.59 5.26 12.15
N SER A 163 -11.63 5.12 10.83
CA SER A 163 -11.00 4.01 10.12
C SER A 163 -9.50 4.23 9.93
N ARG A 164 -9.07 5.48 9.74
CA ARG A 164 -7.65 5.84 9.72
C ARG A 164 -6.97 5.51 11.05
N PHE A 165 -7.56 5.93 12.16
CA PHE A 165 -7.04 5.62 13.50
C PHE A 165 -7.15 4.14 13.86
N PHE A 166 -8.18 3.43 13.34
CA PHE A 166 -8.26 1.98 13.44
C PHE A 166 -7.09 1.28 12.75
N LEU A 167 -6.77 1.69 11.51
CA LEU A 167 -5.62 1.17 10.77
C LEU A 167 -4.31 1.46 11.50
N LEU A 168 -4.08 2.71 11.91
CA LEU A 168 -2.87 3.11 12.64
C LEU A 168 -2.68 2.34 13.95
N ARG A 169 -3.75 2.18 14.74
CA ARG A 169 -3.71 1.42 15.99
C ARG A 169 -3.43 -0.08 15.76
N THR A 170 -3.95 -0.63 14.67
CA THR A 170 -3.74 -2.04 14.31
C THR A 170 -2.32 -2.25 13.80
N LEU A 171 -1.84 -1.36 12.91
CA LEU A 171 -0.45 -1.33 12.46
C LEU A 171 0.54 -1.23 13.64
N PHE A 172 0.29 -0.30 14.57
CA PHE A 172 1.11 -0.16 15.76
C PHE A 172 1.17 -1.45 16.59
N ARG A 173 0.05 -2.15 16.75
CA ARG A 173 0.03 -3.44 17.47
C ARG A 173 0.73 -4.57 16.71
N CYS A 174 0.71 -4.56 15.37
CA CYS A 174 1.50 -5.49 14.56
C CYS A 174 3.00 -5.26 14.71
N ILE A 175 3.44 -3.98 14.74
CA ILE A 175 4.84 -3.60 14.95
C ILE A 175 5.28 -3.96 16.36
N CYS A 176 4.45 -3.69 17.37
CA CYS A 176 4.74 -4.00 18.77
C CYS A 176 4.41 -5.44 19.17
N ALA A 177 4.19 -6.37 18.23
CA ALA A 177 4.10 -7.79 18.58
C ALA A 177 5.44 -8.22 19.22
N PRO A 178 5.47 -9.11 20.24
CA PRO A 178 4.35 -9.83 20.86
C PRO A 178 3.75 -9.13 22.10
N LEU A 179 3.96 -7.82 22.29
CA LEU A 179 3.67 -7.11 23.55
C LEU A 179 2.18 -6.97 23.89
N TYR A 180 1.30 -7.10 22.88
CA TYR A 180 -0.15 -6.95 23.04
C TYR A 180 -0.89 -8.25 22.70
N LYS A 181 -2.05 -8.46 23.32
CA LYS A 181 -2.95 -9.55 22.93
C LYS A 181 -3.37 -9.40 21.46
N VAL A 182 -3.10 -10.43 20.68
CA VAL A 182 -3.42 -10.48 19.25
C VAL A 182 -4.93 -10.60 19.06
N LYS A 183 -5.53 -9.64 18.38
CA LYS A 183 -6.95 -9.69 17.96
C LYS A 183 -7.04 -10.08 16.49
N PHE A 184 -8.25 -10.43 16.04
CA PHE A 184 -8.49 -10.79 14.65
C PHE A 184 -8.01 -9.74 13.64
N GLN A 185 -8.25 -8.44 13.91
CA GLN A 185 -7.78 -7.34 13.06
C GLN A 185 -6.24 -7.28 12.95
N ASP A 186 -5.52 -7.62 14.03
CA ASP A 186 -4.04 -7.58 14.06
C ASP A 186 -3.49 -8.76 13.24
N PHE A 187 -4.11 -9.94 13.39
CA PHE A 187 -3.83 -11.12 12.57
C PHE A 187 -4.11 -10.84 11.09
N TYR A 188 -5.31 -10.34 10.76
CA TYR A 188 -5.73 -10.07 9.39
C TYR A 188 -4.79 -9.06 8.71
N LEU A 189 -4.47 -7.94 9.38
CA LEU A 189 -3.60 -6.92 8.79
C LEU A 189 -2.19 -7.45 8.55
N ALA A 190 -1.60 -8.14 9.53
CA ALA A 190 -0.28 -8.72 9.37
C ALA A 190 -0.25 -9.80 8.27
N ASP A 191 -1.34 -10.55 8.10
CA ASP A 191 -1.44 -11.58 7.05
C ASP A 191 -1.46 -10.93 5.66
N GLN A 192 -2.18 -9.82 5.49
CA GLN A 192 -2.13 -9.03 4.26
C GLN A 192 -0.72 -8.54 3.95
N PHE A 193 0.02 -8.05 4.96
CA PHE A 193 1.40 -7.58 4.74
C PHE A 193 2.34 -8.68 4.21
N THR A 194 2.12 -9.95 4.54
CA THR A 194 2.93 -11.05 3.99
C THR A 194 2.76 -11.24 2.48
N SER A 195 1.66 -10.74 1.91
CA SER A 195 1.40 -10.74 0.47
C SER A 195 1.89 -9.45 -0.21
N GLU A 196 2.43 -8.49 0.54
CA GLU A 196 2.77 -7.14 0.07
C GLU A 196 4.25 -6.79 0.25
N VAL A 197 5.11 -7.80 0.36
CA VAL A 197 6.56 -7.65 0.51
C VAL A 197 7.16 -6.69 -0.52
N GLN A 198 6.67 -6.72 -1.76
CA GLN A 198 7.15 -5.81 -2.81
C GLN A 198 6.79 -4.34 -2.54
N ALA A 199 5.65 -4.05 -1.92
CA ALA A 199 5.30 -2.70 -1.51
C ALA A 199 6.26 -2.19 -0.42
N PHE A 200 6.62 -3.05 0.54
CA PHE A 200 7.62 -2.72 1.56
C PHE A 200 8.99 -2.42 0.94
N ARG A 201 9.44 -3.22 -0.04
CA ARG A 201 10.66 -2.94 -0.81
C ARG A 201 10.58 -1.62 -1.59
N SER A 202 9.44 -1.29 -2.17
CA SER A 202 9.23 0.02 -2.80
C SER A 202 9.32 1.19 -1.81
N VAL A 203 8.92 1.00 -0.55
CA VAL A 203 9.09 2.03 0.51
C VAL A 203 10.57 2.24 0.84
N GLU A 204 11.35 1.17 0.98
CA GLU A 204 12.81 1.26 1.17
C GLU A 204 13.46 2.00 -0.01
N TYR A 205 13.11 1.64 -1.24
CA TYR A 205 13.59 2.32 -2.43
C TYR A 205 13.21 3.81 -2.44
N TYR A 206 11.99 4.17 -2.00
CA TYR A 206 11.57 5.57 -1.85
C TYR A 206 12.50 6.36 -0.92
N ILE A 207 12.85 5.77 0.21
CA ILE A 207 13.74 6.38 1.20
C ILE A 207 15.13 6.60 0.59
N CYS A 208 15.66 5.59 -0.12
CA CYS A 208 16.95 5.72 -0.77
C CYS A 208 16.94 6.77 -1.90
N HIS A 209 15.96 6.69 -2.81
CA HIS A 209 15.86 7.56 -3.98
C HIS A 209 15.76 9.04 -3.63
N TYR A 210 14.91 9.40 -2.65
CA TYR A 210 14.70 10.80 -2.27
C TYR A 210 15.59 11.28 -1.12
N GLY A 211 16.07 10.37 -0.26
CA GLY A 211 16.88 10.72 0.91
C GLY A 211 18.39 10.71 0.65
N TRP A 212 18.88 9.79 -0.19
CA TRP A 212 20.31 9.57 -0.43
C TRP A 212 20.73 9.70 -1.90
N GLY A 213 19.78 9.60 -2.82
CA GLY A 213 20.00 9.77 -4.26
C GLY A 213 19.90 11.22 -4.74
N ASP A 214 20.43 11.46 -5.94
CA ASP A 214 20.12 12.67 -6.70
C ASP A 214 18.85 12.42 -7.54
N PHE A 215 17.71 12.71 -6.93
CA PHE A 215 16.41 12.57 -7.60
C PHE A 215 16.27 13.48 -8.82
N LYS A 216 16.98 14.62 -8.90
CA LYS A 216 16.91 15.53 -10.06
C LYS A 216 17.58 14.93 -11.29
N LEU A 217 18.67 14.20 -11.05
CA LEU A 217 19.41 13.48 -12.09
C LEU A 217 18.95 12.03 -12.25
N ARG A 218 18.01 11.55 -11.42
CA ARG A 218 17.58 10.15 -11.33
C ARG A 218 18.78 9.21 -11.16
N GLN A 219 19.74 9.61 -10.34
CA GLN A 219 20.93 8.83 -10.03
C GLN A 219 20.86 8.45 -8.55
N ASN A 220 20.98 7.17 -8.27
CA ASN A 220 21.03 6.67 -6.91
C ASN A 220 21.99 5.51 -6.79
N THR A 221 22.59 5.37 -5.61
CA THR A 221 23.53 4.30 -5.28
C THR A 221 22.85 3.20 -4.47
N CYS A 222 21.52 3.07 -4.54
CA CYS A 222 20.75 2.14 -3.70
C CYS A 222 21.21 0.69 -3.90
N LYS A 223 21.40 0.28 -5.15
CA LYS A 223 21.83 -1.09 -5.49
C LYS A 223 23.33 -1.34 -5.25
N SER A 224 24.14 -0.30 -5.23
CA SER A 224 25.60 -0.41 -5.06
C SER A 224 26.07 -0.15 -3.62
N ASN A 225 25.15 0.18 -2.72
CA ASN A 225 25.45 0.48 -1.34
C ASN A 225 25.00 -0.69 -0.46
N ASP A 226 25.98 -1.32 0.19
CA ASP A 226 25.77 -2.49 1.04
C ASP A 226 24.73 -2.26 2.14
N ILE A 227 24.60 -1.03 2.64
CA ILE A 227 23.62 -0.65 3.65
C ILE A 227 22.20 -0.80 3.09
N PHE A 228 21.93 -0.25 1.91
CA PHE A 228 20.60 -0.30 1.29
C PHE A 228 20.25 -1.70 0.78
N ASN A 229 21.22 -2.44 0.25
CA ASN A 229 21.03 -3.86 -0.05
C ASN A 229 20.64 -4.65 1.21
N THR A 230 21.34 -4.43 2.32
CA THR A 230 21.00 -5.07 3.60
C THR A 230 19.58 -4.70 4.06
N PHE A 231 19.20 -3.42 3.97
CA PHE A 231 17.85 -2.97 4.34
C PHE A 231 16.77 -3.54 3.42
N TYR A 232 17.02 -3.65 2.12
CA TYR A 232 16.11 -4.27 1.15
C TYR A 232 15.73 -5.70 1.57
N PHE A 233 16.68 -6.45 2.13
CA PHE A 233 16.45 -7.79 2.67
C PHE A 233 15.72 -7.76 4.01
N ILE A 234 16.15 -6.92 4.96
CA ILE A 234 15.50 -6.78 6.27
C ILE A 234 14.01 -6.46 6.10
N VAL A 235 13.70 -5.49 5.24
CA VAL A 235 12.35 -5.01 4.97
C VAL A 235 11.46 -6.13 4.39
N ALA A 236 12.03 -7.07 3.63
CA ALA A 236 11.29 -8.23 3.13
C ALA A 236 10.91 -9.23 4.22
N VAL A 237 11.70 -9.31 5.30
CA VAL A 237 11.47 -10.21 6.45
C VAL A 237 10.44 -9.66 7.43
N VAL A 238 10.31 -8.33 7.54
CA VAL A 238 9.45 -7.64 8.52
C VAL A 238 8.01 -8.19 8.58
N PRO A 239 7.28 -8.40 7.47
CA PRO A 239 5.91 -8.92 7.52
C PRO A 239 5.82 -10.31 8.14
N TYR A 240 6.73 -11.21 7.75
CA TYR A 240 6.77 -12.58 8.26
C TYR A 240 7.19 -12.62 9.72
N TRP A 241 8.13 -11.76 10.12
CA TRP A 241 8.54 -11.59 11.51
C TRP A 241 7.38 -11.15 12.40
N SER A 242 6.59 -10.17 11.95
CA SER A 242 5.38 -9.74 12.67
C SER A 242 4.39 -10.91 12.85
N ARG A 243 4.14 -11.72 11.81
CA ARG A 243 3.28 -12.91 11.89
C ARG A 243 3.83 -13.98 12.83
N LEU A 244 5.13 -14.25 12.79
CA LEU A 244 5.80 -15.18 13.69
C LEU A 244 5.57 -14.76 15.16
N LEU A 245 5.86 -13.51 15.51
CA LEU A 245 5.68 -13.01 16.87
C LEU A 245 4.22 -13.07 17.34
N GLN A 246 3.27 -12.77 16.47
CA GLN A 246 1.85 -12.93 16.78
C GLN A 246 1.47 -14.40 17.03
N CYS A 247 1.99 -15.34 16.23
CA CYS A 247 1.74 -16.77 16.40
C CYS A 247 2.34 -17.31 17.71
N VAL A 248 3.57 -16.90 18.06
CA VAL A 248 4.20 -17.22 19.34
C VAL A 248 3.36 -16.70 20.50
N ARG A 249 2.89 -15.44 20.42
CA ARG A 249 2.02 -14.85 21.45
C ARG A 249 0.73 -15.63 21.63
N ARG A 250 0.07 -16.02 20.53
CA ARG A 250 -1.18 -16.80 20.59
C ARG A 250 -0.95 -18.23 21.06
N PHE A 251 0.15 -18.87 20.68
CA PHE A 251 0.52 -20.19 21.20
C PHE A 251 0.65 -20.17 22.73
N HIS A 252 1.29 -19.13 23.27
CA HIS A 252 1.40 -18.95 24.71
C HIS A 252 0.05 -18.64 25.38
N ASP A 253 -0.73 -17.69 24.85
CA ASP A 253 -1.97 -17.22 25.48
C ASP A 253 -3.14 -18.21 25.34
N GLU A 254 -3.29 -18.84 24.18
CA GLU A 254 -4.44 -19.70 23.84
C GLU A 254 -4.13 -21.18 24.07
N LYS A 255 -2.84 -21.55 24.24
CA LYS A 255 -2.35 -22.94 24.32
C LYS A 255 -2.80 -23.82 23.14
N ASP A 256 -3.07 -23.19 21.99
CA ASP A 256 -3.51 -23.85 20.77
C ASP A 256 -2.28 -24.29 19.94
N PRO A 257 -2.02 -25.60 19.79
CA PRO A 257 -0.87 -26.10 19.04
C PRO A 257 -0.89 -25.70 17.56
N MET A 258 -2.06 -25.39 16.99
CA MET A 258 -2.15 -24.87 15.62
C MET A 258 -1.41 -23.54 15.45
N GLN A 259 -1.35 -22.70 16.49
CA GLN A 259 -0.57 -21.46 16.46
C GLN A 259 0.94 -21.73 16.45
N GLY A 260 1.39 -22.83 17.08
CA GLY A 260 2.77 -23.30 17.02
C GLY A 260 3.17 -23.73 15.62
N TYR A 261 2.35 -24.54 14.94
CA TYR A 261 2.59 -24.94 13.54
C TYR A 261 2.60 -23.74 12.59
N ASN A 262 1.68 -22.79 12.78
CA ASN A 262 1.69 -21.54 12.02
C ASN A 262 2.96 -20.73 12.30
N GLY A 263 3.42 -20.64 13.55
CA GLY A 263 4.69 -20.01 13.91
C GLY A 263 5.86 -20.64 13.17
N LEU A 264 5.95 -21.97 13.18
CA LEU A 264 6.99 -22.70 12.45
C LEU A 264 6.94 -22.40 10.94
N LYS A 265 5.75 -22.38 10.34
CA LYS A 265 5.58 -22.00 8.92
C LYS A 265 6.21 -20.63 8.64
N TYR A 266 5.89 -19.60 9.42
CA TYR A 266 6.44 -18.26 9.20
C TYR A 266 7.94 -18.19 9.47
N PHE A 267 8.44 -18.93 10.47
CA PHE A 267 9.88 -19.03 10.72
C PHE A 267 10.61 -19.64 9.51
N LEU A 268 10.10 -20.74 8.95
CA LEU A 268 10.68 -21.35 7.76
C LEU A 268 10.62 -20.42 6.54
N THR A 269 9.55 -19.62 6.40
CA THR A 269 9.48 -18.59 5.35
C THR A 269 10.56 -17.52 5.53
N ILE A 270 10.85 -17.11 6.76
CA ILE A 270 11.92 -16.14 7.04
C ILE A 270 13.29 -16.71 6.66
N VAL A 271 13.54 -17.98 6.99
CA VAL A 271 14.78 -18.67 6.59
C VAL A 271 14.88 -18.75 5.08
N ALA A 272 13.81 -19.14 4.37
CA ALA A 272 13.79 -19.21 2.91
C ALA A 272 14.06 -17.83 2.26
N VAL A 273 13.42 -16.77 2.75
CA VAL A 273 13.64 -15.40 2.25
C VAL A 273 15.07 -14.93 2.51
N TYR A 274 15.67 -15.34 3.62
CA TYR A 274 17.06 -15.04 3.94
C TYR A 274 18.05 -15.84 3.09
N GLU A 275 17.77 -17.12 2.80
CA GLU A 275 18.58 -17.93 1.90
C GLU A 275 18.52 -17.44 0.46
N ASP A 276 17.32 -17.11 -0.05
CA ASP A 276 17.15 -16.47 -1.36
C ASP A 276 17.98 -15.18 -1.47
N CYS A 277 18.23 -14.51 -0.34
CA CYS A 277 19.06 -13.32 -0.25
C CYS A 277 20.58 -13.63 -0.26
N LEU A 278 21.02 -14.72 0.38
CA LEU A 278 22.43 -15.14 0.35
C LEU A 278 22.91 -15.55 -1.05
N TRP A 279 21.98 -15.97 -1.92
CA TRP A 279 22.27 -16.47 -3.26
C TRP A 279 21.94 -15.47 -4.40
N ALA A 280 21.48 -14.25 -4.07
CA ALA A 280 21.16 -13.18 -5.03
C ALA A 280 22.30 -12.16 -5.16
#